data_AF-A0A4Q7L2W7-F1
#
_entry.id   AF-A0A4Q7L2W7-F1
#
_cell.length_a   1.000
_cell.length_b   1.000
_cell.length_c   1.000
_cell.angle_alpha   90.00
_cell.angle_beta   90.00
_cell.angle_gamma   90.00
#
_symmetry.space_group_name_H-M   'P 1'
#
loop_
_entity.id
_entity.type
_entity.pdbx_description
1 polymer ?
#
loop_
_entity_poly.entity_id
_entity_poly.type
_entity_poly.pdbx_seq_one_letter_code
_entity_poly.pdbx_strand_id
1 'polypeptide(L)'
;MTKQAVSTGDDQVFSDKLEDRPGNRPDETGDETAVKALREARRALTSGVRRCACCGNPLPPPTREAKKPRKYCPDGQGGFEDSHGITCAELGPAKEKVDRVFDHAAVPPAGLERLGEQIAAAQDLLGPESPVTRLLTGLAGTMTGVGDQLENTVAEALARAERAEADAREARGEKNAMEIERDTATHQAQQAVLDRQAAERDRDTKVRAAENAVKTAQEDQRTAERAQTKAEAERDLYQEQATRAGEAAERDRVRAEETARENTELTTKVTELTERLRQAGADLTAQREQTQATLDRIAAETEAKIETIRDRAREEVDAERVRADGLAAEFRRDLQAIRGRHTTQLRRVDRQSSTALATVRQLHRDLAAARRRPADVTDRECATCTTLDDFLAAADETLGELDGSLATLDVDEPADDPRT
;
A
#
# COMPACT_ATOMS: atom_id res chain seq x y z
N MET A 1 22.86 44.41 -7.81
CA MET A 1 24.23 44.03 -7.43
C MET A 1 24.86 43.35 -8.65
N THR A 2 25.56 44.16 -9.45
CA THR A 2 27.03 44.11 -9.73
C THR A 2 27.41 43.06 -10.79
N LYS A 3 27.66 43.50 -12.04
CA LYS A 3 28.99 43.91 -12.64
C LYS A 3 29.80 42.66 -13.04
N GLN A 4 30.43 42.49 -14.21
CA GLN A 4 31.16 43.34 -15.20
C GLN A 4 31.24 42.54 -16.54
N ALA A 5 31.12 43.14 -17.74
CA ALA A 5 32.15 43.77 -18.61
C ALA A 5 33.25 42.78 -19.10
N VAL A 6 33.66 42.64 -20.38
CA VAL A 6 34.35 43.55 -21.35
C VAL A 6 34.51 42.73 -22.68
N SER A 7 34.09 43.16 -23.88
CA SER A 7 34.72 44.01 -24.94
C SER A 7 35.90 43.44 -25.76
N THR A 8 35.79 43.52 -27.10
CA THR A 8 36.73 43.91 -28.21
C THR A 8 36.33 43.12 -29.48
N GLY A 9 35.94 43.70 -30.63
CA GLY A 9 36.66 44.64 -31.54
C GLY A 9 37.44 43.81 -32.58
N ASP A 10 37.59 44.08 -33.89
CA ASP A 10 37.19 45.13 -34.85
C ASP A 10 37.59 44.62 -36.27
N ASP A 11 37.24 45.40 -37.30
CA ASP A 11 37.83 45.52 -38.66
C ASP A 11 37.35 44.60 -39.82
N GLN A 12 36.61 45.09 -40.85
CA GLN A 12 36.94 46.06 -41.95
C GLN A 12 37.80 45.41 -43.07
N VAL A 13 37.67 45.65 -44.39
CA VAL A 13 36.91 46.58 -45.23
C VAL A 13 36.98 46.11 -46.70
N PHE A 14 36.09 46.70 -47.51
CA PHE A 14 35.89 46.63 -48.97
C PHE A 14 36.96 47.38 -49.78
N SER A 15 36.82 47.33 -51.13
CA SER A 15 37.39 48.25 -52.15
C SER A 15 38.69 47.82 -52.86
N ASP A 16 39.01 48.16 -54.11
CA ASP A 16 38.37 48.69 -55.34
C ASP A 16 39.54 48.98 -56.33
N LYS A 17 39.28 49.17 -57.65
CA LYS A 17 40.12 49.92 -58.66
C LYS A 17 41.42 49.29 -59.23
N LEU A 18 41.97 49.63 -60.42
CA LEU A 18 41.57 50.21 -61.73
C LEU A 18 42.88 50.23 -62.61
N GLU A 19 42.77 50.07 -63.94
CA GLU A 19 43.52 50.66 -65.09
C GLU A 19 45.08 50.85 -65.16
N ASP A 20 45.72 50.47 -66.30
CA ASP A 20 46.32 51.35 -67.36
C ASP A 20 47.57 50.83 -68.16
N ARG A 21 47.74 51.33 -69.41
CA ARG A 21 48.75 51.03 -70.48
C ARG A 21 49.39 52.39 -70.98
N PRO A 22 50.12 52.52 -72.14
CA PRO A 22 51.55 52.30 -72.56
C PRO A 22 52.39 53.60 -72.93
N GLY A 23 53.64 53.51 -73.47
CA GLY A 23 54.37 54.65 -74.13
C GLY A 23 55.72 54.40 -74.92
N ASN A 24 55.91 55.13 -76.05
CA ASN A 24 56.93 55.14 -77.17
C ASN A 24 58.26 55.96 -77.02
N ARG A 25 59.34 55.71 -77.84
CA ARG A 25 60.01 56.60 -78.92
C ARG A 25 61.56 56.43 -79.27
N PRO A 26 62.09 56.95 -80.44
CA PRO A 26 63.40 56.64 -81.13
C PRO A 26 64.44 57.81 -81.44
N ASP A 27 65.59 57.48 -82.11
CA ASP A 27 66.46 58.15 -83.16
C ASP A 27 67.72 59.13 -82.99
N GLU A 28 68.71 58.96 -83.92
CA GLU A 28 69.69 59.87 -84.66
C GLU A 28 71.16 60.28 -84.23
N THR A 29 72.19 60.10 -85.14
CA THR A 29 73.13 61.12 -85.78
C THR A 29 74.48 60.59 -86.40
N GLY A 30 74.93 61.22 -87.51
CA GLY A 30 76.26 61.08 -88.20
C GLY A 30 76.70 62.41 -88.89
N ASP A 31 77.85 62.41 -89.63
CA ASP A 31 78.41 63.43 -90.59
C ASP A 31 79.49 64.50 -90.16
N GLU A 32 80.80 64.17 -90.22
CA GLU A 32 81.89 65.19 -90.24
C GLU A 32 83.18 64.81 -91.01
N THR A 33 83.34 63.57 -91.48
CA THR A 33 84.62 63.06 -92.02
C THR A 33 84.84 63.32 -93.52
N ALA A 34 83.81 63.70 -94.28
CA ALA A 34 83.87 63.82 -95.74
C ALA A 34 84.68 65.04 -96.26
N VAL A 35 84.84 66.11 -95.48
CA VAL A 35 85.41 67.38 -95.98
C VAL A 35 86.96 67.38 -95.99
N LYS A 36 87.61 66.52 -95.21
CA LYS A 36 89.09 66.51 -95.07
C LYS A 36 89.80 65.85 -96.27
N ALA A 37 89.15 64.87 -96.91
CA ALA A 37 89.73 64.06 -97.98
C ALA A 37 89.97 64.86 -99.30
N LEU A 38 89.17 65.88 -99.59
CA LEU A 38 89.25 66.62 -100.86
C LEU A 38 90.46 67.55 -100.99
N ARG A 39 91.12 67.95 -99.89
CA ARG A 39 92.30 68.85 -99.93
C ARG A 39 93.62 68.12 -100.20
N GLU A 40 93.74 66.84 -99.87
CA GLU A 40 94.96 66.06 -100.09
C GLU A 40 95.13 65.62 -101.55
N ALA A 41 94.02 65.41 -102.26
CA ALA A 41 94.02 65.00 -103.67
C ALA A 41 94.67 66.04 -104.63
N ARG A 42 94.74 67.33 -104.26
CA ARG A 42 95.19 68.39 -105.18
C ARG A 42 96.71 68.60 -105.23
N ARG A 43 97.50 68.07 -104.28
CA ARG A 43 98.98 68.26 -104.23
C ARG A 43 99.81 67.18 -104.93
N ALA A 44 99.22 66.05 -105.34
CA ALA A 44 99.97 64.89 -105.85
C ALA A 44 100.28 64.89 -107.37
N LEU A 45 99.78 65.87 -108.15
CA LEU A 45 99.61 65.69 -109.61
C LEU A 45 100.70 66.29 -110.55
N THR A 46 101.79 66.91 -110.08
CA THR A 46 102.70 67.67 -110.98
C THR A 46 104.23 67.49 -110.82
N SER A 47 104.72 66.41 -110.20
CA SER A 47 106.17 66.05 -110.24
C SER A 47 106.38 64.68 -110.89
N GLY A 48 107.37 64.54 -111.79
CA GLY A 48 107.64 63.32 -112.56
C GLY A 48 108.02 62.15 -111.65
N VAL A 49 107.02 61.36 -111.26
CA VAL A 49 107.17 60.34 -110.22
C VAL A 49 107.80 59.07 -110.78
N ARG A 50 108.96 58.67 -110.23
CA ARG A 50 109.58 57.36 -110.51
C ARG A 50 108.61 56.27 -110.09
N ARG A 51 108.34 55.30 -110.95
CA ARG A 51 107.35 54.25 -110.69
C ARG A 51 108.03 52.93 -110.33
N CYS A 52 107.35 52.14 -109.51
CA CYS A 52 107.73 50.80 -109.11
C CYS A 52 107.80 49.92 -110.34
N ALA A 53 108.94 49.24 -110.56
CA ALA A 53 109.12 48.37 -111.72
C ALA A 53 108.16 47.16 -111.73
N CYS A 54 107.57 46.81 -110.58
CA CYS A 54 106.61 45.69 -110.48
C CYS A 54 105.17 46.12 -110.78
N CYS A 55 104.63 47.07 -110.02
CA CYS A 55 103.21 47.44 -110.08
C CYS A 55 102.94 48.79 -110.78
N GLY A 56 103.98 49.48 -111.25
CA GLY A 56 103.83 50.78 -111.94
C GLY A 56 103.40 51.94 -111.04
N ASN A 57 103.26 51.72 -109.73
CA ASN A 57 102.87 52.77 -108.79
C ASN A 57 104.01 53.75 -108.49
N PRO A 58 103.72 55.06 -108.37
CA PRO A 58 104.70 56.07 -108.01
C PRO A 58 105.43 55.75 -106.70
N LEU A 59 106.77 55.67 -106.73
CA LEU A 59 107.63 55.40 -105.59
C LEU A 59 107.85 56.67 -104.76
N PRO A 60 107.89 56.54 -103.41
CA PRO A 60 108.16 57.67 -102.53
C PRO A 60 109.56 58.26 -102.77
N PRO A 61 109.74 59.58 -102.59
CA PRO A 61 111.01 60.26 -102.86
C PRO A 61 112.15 59.69 -102.00
N PRO A 62 113.33 59.41 -102.57
CA PRO A 62 114.41 58.71 -101.86
C PRO A 62 114.90 59.51 -100.64
N THR A 63 114.91 58.88 -99.47
CA THR A 63 115.40 59.46 -98.22
C THR A 63 116.94 59.54 -98.23
N ARG A 64 117.50 60.61 -97.63
CA ARG A 64 118.94 60.95 -97.66
C ARG A 64 119.89 59.83 -97.18
N GLU A 65 119.39 58.85 -96.45
CA GLU A 65 120.16 57.75 -95.86
C GLU A 65 120.25 56.50 -96.77
N ALA A 66 119.39 56.39 -97.79
CA ALA A 66 119.39 55.25 -98.68
C ALA A 66 120.45 55.42 -99.79
N LYS A 67 121.62 54.78 -99.63
CA LYS A 67 122.75 54.84 -100.58
C LYS A 67 122.46 54.37 -102.02
N LYS A 68 121.29 53.79 -102.32
CA LYS A 68 120.82 53.51 -103.69
C LYS A 68 119.31 53.72 -103.83
N PRO A 69 118.83 54.30 -104.94
CA PRO A 69 117.40 54.50 -105.19
C PRO A 69 116.67 53.15 -105.31
N ARG A 70 115.52 53.01 -104.63
CA ARG A 70 114.71 51.78 -104.63
C ARG A 70 114.02 51.57 -105.97
N LYS A 71 113.99 50.32 -106.44
CA LYS A 71 113.29 49.90 -107.68
C LYS A 71 111.83 49.47 -107.45
N TYR A 72 111.50 49.01 -106.24
CA TYR A 72 110.19 48.44 -105.89
C TYR A 72 109.54 49.19 -104.72
N CYS A 73 108.21 49.09 -104.60
CA CYS A 73 107.46 49.69 -103.50
C CYS A 73 107.94 49.13 -102.15
N PRO A 74 108.02 49.97 -101.10
CA PRO A 74 108.20 49.47 -99.75
C PRO A 74 106.98 48.64 -99.31
N ASP A 75 107.21 47.71 -98.39
CA ASP A 75 106.22 46.78 -97.86
C ASP A 75 104.98 47.52 -97.31
N GLY A 76 103.79 47.02 -97.62
CA GLY A 76 102.50 47.56 -97.24
C GLY A 76 101.98 48.73 -98.10
N GLN A 77 102.64 49.08 -99.22
CA GLN A 77 102.22 50.18 -100.11
C GLN A 77 102.17 49.80 -101.60
N GLY A 78 102.35 48.52 -101.94
CA GLY A 78 102.21 48.03 -103.32
C GLY A 78 100.80 47.54 -103.62
N GLY A 79 100.16 47.98 -104.71
CA GLY A 79 98.79 47.57 -105.05
C GLY A 79 98.57 46.05 -105.28
N PHE A 80 99.66 45.29 -105.41
CA PHE A 80 99.63 43.82 -105.47
C PHE A 80 99.47 43.17 -104.08
N GLU A 81 99.88 43.82 -102.99
CA GLU A 81 99.69 43.30 -101.62
C GLU A 81 98.22 43.26 -101.24
N ASP A 82 97.50 44.34 -101.52
CA ASP A 82 96.09 44.45 -101.11
C ASP A 82 95.19 43.45 -101.85
N SER A 83 95.60 43.01 -103.04
CA SER A 83 94.82 42.07 -103.85
C SER A 83 95.18 40.60 -103.62
N HIS A 84 96.44 40.29 -103.30
CA HIS A 84 96.93 38.91 -103.21
C HIS A 84 97.81 38.59 -101.99
N GLY A 85 98.02 39.55 -101.08
CA GLY A 85 98.74 39.36 -99.81
C GLY A 85 100.26 39.20 -99.91
N ILE A 86 100.89 39.50 -101.05
CA ILE A 86 102.35 39.36 -101.28
C ILE A 86 102.99 40.71 -101.60
N THR A 87 104.14 41.00 -100.97
CA THR A 87 104.78 42.32 -101.07
C THR A 87 105.46 42.59 -102.40
N CYS A 88 105.37 43.82 -102.92
CA CYS A 88 106.04 44.20 -104.18
C CYS A 88 107.57 44.11 -104.08
N ALA A 89 108.13 44.20 -102.86
CA ALA A 89 109.55 43.99 -102.61
C ALA A 89 109.96 42.51 -102.68
N GLU A 90 109.05 41.58 -102.37
CA GLU A 90 109.27 40.13 -102.52
C GLU A 90 109.03 39.66 -103.96
N LEU A 91 108.00 40.19 -104.62
CA LEU A 91 107.61 39.79 -105.97
C LEU A 91 108.49 40.44 -107.05
N GLY A 92 109.03 41.64 -106.79
CA GLY A 92 109.91 42.36 -107.72
C GLY A 92 111.18 41.58 -108.10
N PRO A 93 111.98 41.10 -107.13
CA PRO A 93 113.14 40.24 -107.38
C PRO A 93 112.78 38.88 -107.97
N ALA A 94 111.61 38.32 -107.62
CA ALA A 94 111.12 37.07 -108.19
C ALA A 94 110.74 37.25 -109.68
N LYS A 95 110.10 38.37 -110.03
CA LYS A 95 109.80 38.75 -111.41
C LYS A 95 111.07 39.11 -112.18
N GLU A 96 112.03 39.82 -111.60
CA GLU A 96 113.35 40.04 -112.23
C GLU A 96 114.12 38.71 -112.44
N LYS A 97 113.92 37.71 -111.57
CA LYS A 97 114.46 36.35 -111.78
C LYS A 97 113.71 35.58 -112.88
N VAL A 98 112.39 35.68 -112.96
CA VAL A 98 111.60 35.09 -114.04
C VAL A 98 111.94 35.76 -115.37
N ASP A 99 112.00 37.08 -115.43
CA ASP A 99 112.36 37.84 -116.63
C ASP A 99 113.84 37.60 -117.03
N ARG A 100 114.76 37.36 -116.07
CA ARG A 100 116.14 36.89 -116.38
C ARG A 100 116.23 35.44 -116.83
N VAL A 101 115.33 34.57 -116.39
CA VAL A 101 115.30 33.16 -116.80
C VAL A 101 114.62 33.01 -118.17
N PHE A 102 113.67 33.89 -118.47
CA PHE A 102 112.95 33.95 -119.74
C PHE A 102 113.42 35.12 -120.63
N ASP A 103 114.69 35.53 -120.47
CA ASP A 103 115.41 36.44 -121.37
C ASP A 103 115.07 36.09 -122.83
N HIS A 104 114.68 37.10 -123.63
CA HIS A 104 114.20 37.02 -125.00
C HIS A 104 115.01 36.04 -125.88
N ALA A 105 114.66 34.76 -125.79
CA ALA A 105 115.23 33.67 -126.55
C ALA A 105 114.06 32.82 -127.05
N ALA A 106 113.80 32.98 -128.35
CA ALA A 106 112.95 32.17 -129.21
C ALA A 106 112.39 30.87 -128.60
N VAL A 107 111.12 30.89 -128.22
CA VAL A 107 110.32 29.67 -128.03
C VAL A 107 109.91 29.18 -129.42
N PRO A 108 110.30 27.96 -129.85
CA PRO A 108 109.99 27.43 -131.17
C PRO A 108 108.51 26.98 -131.25
N PRO A 109 107.83 27.18 -132.41
CA PRO A 109 106.40 26.93 -132.57
C PRO A 109 106.11 25.43 -132.76
N ALA A 110 106.28 24.63 -131.72
CA ALA A 110 105.93 23.21 -131.72
C ALA A 110 105.39 22.67 -130.37
N GLY A 111 105.13 23.54 -129.39
CA GLY A 111 104.66 23.13 -128.05
C GLY A 111 103.35 23.78 -127.58
N LEU A 112 102.73 24.66 -128.38
CA LEU A 112 101.57 25.47 -127.95
C LEU A 112 100.20 24.79 -128.18
N GLU A 113 100.10 23.83 -129.10
CA GLU A 113 98.83 23.10 -129.32
C GLU A 113 98.53 22.11 -128.18
N ARG A 114 99.55 21.46 -127.61
CA ARG A 114 99.39 20.52 -126.48
C ARG A 114 98.96 21.18 -125.17
N LEU A 115 99.28 22.46 -124.95
CA LEU A 115 98.84 23.19 -123.76
C LEU A 115 97.40 23.71 -123.90
N GLY A 116 96.97 24.04 -125.12
CA GLY A 116 95.56 24.37 -125.40
C GLY A 116 94.62 23.20 -125.16
N GLU A 117 95.00 21.98 -125.58
CA GLU A 117 94.21 20.76 -125.35
C GLU A 117 94.12 20.38 -123.86
N GLN A 118 95.22 20.54 -123.10
CA GLN A 118 95.23 20.21 -121.68
C GLN A 118 94.43 21.19 -120.80
N ILE A 119 94.36 22.47 -121.20
CA ILE A 119 93.53 23.48 -120.49
C ILE A 119 92.05 23.31 -120.83
N ALA A 120 91.72 22.98 -122.09
CA ALA A 120 90.33 22.65 -122.48
C ALA A 120 89.82 21.39 -121.73
N ALA A 121 90.64 20.34 -121.62
CA ALA A 121 90.30 19.14 -120.87
C ALA A 121 90.08 19.39 -119.37
N ALA A 122 90.79 20.36 -118.77
CA ALA A 122 90.60 20.75 -117.38
C ALA A 122 89.33 21.60 -117.16
N GLN A 123 88.95 22.44 -118.14
CA GLN A 123 87.71 23.21 -118.09
C GLN A 123 86.47 22.33 -118.31
N ASP A 124 86.54 21.30 -119.16
CA ASP A 124 85.46 20.31 -119.33
C ASP A 124 85.20 19.49 -118.05
N LEU A 125 86.23 19.30 -117.20
CA LEU A 125 86.11 18.63 -115.89
C LEU A 125 85.51 19.52 -114.79
N LEU A 126 85.41 20.85 -115.00
CA LEU A 126 84.89 21.81 -114.02
C LEU A 126 83.67 22.63 -114.54
N GLY A 127 83.23 22.38 -115.76
CA GLY A 127 82.03 22.98 -116.33
C GLY A 127 80.73 22.51 -115.66
N PRO A 128 79.59 23.19 -115.92
CA PRO A 128 78.29 22.84 -115.35
C PRO A 128 77.79 21.44 -115.76
N GLU A 129 78.33 20.89 -116.85
CA GLU A 129 78.06 19.54 -117.36
C GLU A 129 79.09 18.49 -116.90
N SER A 130 80.06 18.87 -116.07
CA SER A 130 81.19 18.00 -115.73
C SER A 130 80.78 16.81 -114.85
N PRO A 131 81.56 15.71 -114.89
CA PRO A 131 81.31 14.54 -114.04
C PRO A 131 81.28 14.90 -112.54
N VAL A 132 82.09 15.87 -112.11
CA VAL A 132 82.19 16.31 -110.71
C VAL A 132 80.96 17.11 -110.30
N THR A 133 80.49 18.02 -111.15
CA THR A 133 79.29 18.84 -110.88
C THR A 133 78.04 17.96 -110.85
N ARG A 134 77.93 16.96 -111.73
CA ARG A 134 76.87 15.92 -111.69
C ARG A 134 76.94 15.06 -110.43
N LEU A 135 78.13 14.75 -109.93
CA LEU A 135 78.31 14.00 -108.69
C LEU A 135 77.89 14.82 -107.47
N LEU A 136 78.20 16.13 -107.44
CA LEU A 136 77.79 17.04 -106.36
C LEU A 136 76.28 17.35 -106.38
N THR A 137 75.67 17.53 -107.55
CA THR A 137 74.20 17.67 -107.66
C THR A 137 73.48 16.35 -107.34
N GLY A 138 74.04 15.21 -107.75
CA GLY A 138 73.59 13.89 -107.31
C GLY A 138 73.69 13.73 -105.79
N LEU A 139 74.80 14.15 -105.18
CA LEU A 139 74.99 14.11 -103.73
C LEU A 139 73.98 15.02 -103.01
N ALA A 140 73.78 16.26 -103.48
CA ALA A 140 72.80 17.18 -102.94
C ALA A 140 71.37 16.60 -103.02
N GLY A 141 71.00 16.02 -104.17
CA GLY A 141 69.71 15.33 -104.36
C GLY A 141 69.52 14.12 -103.44
N THR A 142 70.60 13.35 -103.19
CA THR A 142 70.55 12.25 -102.21
C THR A 142 70.48 12.75 -100.77
N MET A 143 71.15 13.86 -100.43
CA MET A 143 71.08 14.42 -99.08
C MET A 143 69.71 15.07 -98.80
N THR A 144 69.08 15.71 -99.79
CA THR A 144 67.69 16.16 -99.66
C THR A 144 66.73 14.98 -99.56
N GLY A 145 66.91 13.92 -100.38
CA GLY A 145 66.10 12.72 -100.28
C GLY A 145 66.24 11.99 -98.93
N VAL A 146 67.44 11.96 -98.36
CA VAL A 146 67.69 11.42 -97.00
C VAL A 146 67.12 12.35 -95.93
N GLY A 147 67.20 13.67 -96.12
CA GLY A 147 66.57 14.67 -95.26
C GLY A 147 65.04 14.48 -95.20
N ASP A 148 64.40 14.40 -96.36
CA ASP A 148 62.95 14.18 -96.48
C ASP A 148 62.54 12.82 -95.91
N GLN A 149 63.34 11.76 -96.10
CA GLN A 149 63.10 10.45 -95.48
C GLN A 149 63.25 10.50 -93.95
N LEU A 150 64.25 11.21 -93.44
CA LEU A 150 64.44 11.39 -92.00
C LEU A 150 63.33 12.24 -91.38
N GLU A 151 62.93 13.32 -92.03
CA GLU A 151 61.81 14.16 -91.58
C GLU A 151 60.50 13.38 -91.57
N ASN A 152 60.20 12.62 -92.63
CA ASN A 152 59.01 11.76 -92.67
C ASN A 152 59.06 10.65 -91.62
N THR A 153 60.20 9.99 -91.40
CA THR A 153 60.33 8.94 -90.37
C THR A 153 60.26 9.50 -88.96
N VAL A 154 60.79 10.71 -88.70
CA VAL A 154 60.64 11.42 -87.42
C VAL A 154 59.20 11.85 -87.22
N ALA A 155 58.52 12.38 -88.24
CA ALA A 155 57.10 12.73 -88.17
C ALA A 155 56.23 11.50 -87.91
N GLU A 156 56.49 10.37 -88.57
CA GLU A 156 55.80 9.10 -88.32
C GLU A 156 56.11 8.53 -86.93
N ALA A 157 57.34 8.68 -86.42
CA ALA A 157 57.72 8.25 -85.08
C ALA A 157 57.05 9.11 -84.00
N LEU A 158 57.00 10.44 -84.19
CA LEU A 158 56.30 11.37 -83.32
C LEU A 158 54.80 11.10 -83.34
N ALA A 159 54.18 10.94 -84.51
CA ALA A 159 52.77 10.60 -84.62
C ALA A 159 52.44 9.26 -83.94
N ARG A 160 53.34 8.26 -83.99
CA ARG A 160 53.19 7.00 -83.25
C ARG A 160 53.35 7.20 -81.74
N ALA A 161 54.28 8.04 -81.30
CA ALA A 161 54.48 8.35 -79.88
C ALA A 161 53.29 9.12 -79.29
N GLU A 162 52.76 10.12 -80.02
CA GLU A 162 51.58 10.90 -79.63
C GLU A 162 50.33 10.02 -79.55
N ARG A 163 50.12 9.11 -80.51
CA ARG A 163 49.04 8.11 -80.45
C ARG A 163 49.21 7.17 -79.25
N ALA A 164 50.40 6.63 -79.03
CA ALA A 164 50.66 5.77 -77.87
C ALA A 164 50.47 6.50 -76.54
N GLU A 165 50.79 7.79 -76.46
CA GLU A 165 50.54 8.60 -75.27
C GLU A 165 49.04 8.90 -75.09
N ALA A 166 48.31 9.17 -76.17
CA ALA A 166 46.86 9.33 -76.15
C ALA A 166 46.17 8.05 -75.68
N ASP A 167 46.53 6.89 -76.26
CA ASP A 167 46.01 5.57 -75.88
C ASP A 167 46.32 5.26 -74.40
N ALA A 168 47.53 5.60 -73.93
CA ALA A 168 47.92 5.41 -72.53
C ALA A 168 47.19 6.37 -71.57
N ARG A 169 46.79 7.57 -72.02
CA ARG A 169 45.95 8.49 -71.23
C ARG A 169 44.50 8.01 -71.20
N GLU A 170 43.97 7.54 -72.32
CA GLU A 170 42.63 6.96 -72.42
C GLU A 170 42.49 5.71 -71.54
N ALA A 171 43.42 4.75 -71.65
CA ALA A 171 43.43 3.55 -70.80
C ALA A 171 43.54 3.87 -69.30
N ARG A 172 44.28 4.93 -68.93
CA ARG A 172 44.32 5.41 -67.53
C ARG A 172 43.00 6.06 -67.11
N GLY A 173 42.36 6.80 -68.00
CA GLY A 173 41.02 7.36 -67.80
C GLY A 173 39.97 6.27 -67.58
N GLU A 174 39.94 5.26 -68.44
CA GLU A 174 39.04 4.11 -68.33
C GLU A 174 39.27 3.32 -67.04
N LYS A 175 40.53 3.05 -66.68
CA LYS A 175 40.87 2.38 -65.42
C LYS A 175 40.36 3.17 -64.20
N ASN A 176 40.60 4.48 -64.17
CA ASN A 176 40.13 5.33 -63.07
C ASN A 176 38.59 5.38 -63.02
N ALA A 177 37.91 5.42 -64.16
CA ALA A 177 36.45 5.36 -64.22
C ALA A 177 35.92 4.03 -63.65
N MET A 178 36.51 2.89 -64.03
CA MET A 178 36.14 1.58 -63.48
C MET A 178 36.42 1.48 -61.96
N GLU A 179 37.52 2.06 -61.48
CA GLU A 179 37.80 2.11 -60.03
C GLU A 179 36.75 2.94 -59.28
N ILE A 180 36.36 4.10 -59.81
CA ILE A 180 35.31 4.94 -59.24
C ILE A 180 33.95 4.21 -59.26
N GLU A 181 33.60 3.53 -60.35
CA GLU A 181 32.37 2.73 -60.45
C GLU A 181 32.35 1.59 -59.43
N ARG A 182 33.48 0.87 -59.27
CA ARG A 182 33.61 -0.19 -58.27
C ARG A 182 33.48 0.36 -56.85
N ASP A 183 34.13 1.48 -56.55
CA ASP A 183 34.10 2.08 -55.22
C ASP A 183 32.68 2.63 -54.91
N THR A 184 31.99 3.16 -55.91
CA THR A 184 30.58 3.59 -55.80
C THR A 184 29.66 2.38 -55.57
N ALA A 185 29.83 1.30 -56.34
CA ALA A 185 29.03 0.08 -56.19
C ALA A 185 29.26 -0.59 -54.82
N THR A 186 30.50 -0.62 -54.33
CA THR A 186 30.81 -1.15 -53.00
C THR A 186 30.24 -0.27 -51.89
N HIS A 187 30.30 1.05 -52.01
CA HIS A 187 29.65 1.97 -51.07
C HIS A 187 28.12 1.76 -51.05
N GLN A 188 27.46 1.67 -52.21
CA GLN A 188 26.03 1.40 -52.31
C GLN A 188 25.65 0.05 -51.70
N ALA A 189 26.46 -1.00 -51.91
CA ALA A 189 26.25 -2.31 -51.31
C ALA A 189 26.39 -2.26 -49.78
N GLN A 190 27.38 -1.54 -49.24
CA GLN A 190 27.54 -1.34 -47.80
C GLN A 190 26.36 -0.58 -47.20
N GLN A 191 25.91 0.49 -47.86
CA GLN A 191 24.74 1.26 -47.44
C GLN A 191 23.48 0.38 -47.38
N ALA A 192 23.24 -0.43 -48.42
CA ALA A 192 22.10 -1.34 -48.46
C ALA A 192 22.14 -2.41 -47.35
N VAL A 193 23.33 -2.90 -46.98
CA VAL A 193 23.50 -3.81 -45.83
C VAL A 193 23.20 -3.10 -44.52
N LEU A 194 23.66 -1.87 -44.33
CA LEU A 194 23.39 -1.08 -43.13
C LEU A 194 21.89 -0.76 -42.99
N ASP A 195 21.23 -0.36 -44.08
CA ASP A 195 19.80 -0.06 -44.11
C ASP A 195 18.97 -1.31 -43.78
N ARG A 196 19.35 -2.47 -44.33
CA ARG A 196 18.73 -3.75 -44.00
C ARG A 196 18.90 -4.11 -42.52
N GLN A 197 20.10 -3.96 -41.97
CA GLN A 197 20.34 -4.23 -40.54
C GLN A 197 19.55 -3.27 -39.65
N ALA A 198 19.42 -2.00 -40.02
CA ALA A 198 18.59 -1.03 -39.31
C ALA A 198 17.11 -1.43 -39.34
N ALA A 199 16.60 -1.84 -40.50
CA ALA A 199 15.22 -2.33 -40.65
C ALA A 199 14.96 -3.62 -39.85
N GLU A 200 15.90 -4.56 -39.82
CA GLU A 200 15.81 -5.78 -39.01
C GLU A 200 15.78 -5.45 -37.51
N ARG A 201 16.63 -4.53 -37.03
CA ARG A 201 16.62 -4.07 -35.63
C ARG A 201 15.31 -3.37 -35.26
N ASP A 202 14.79 -2.50 -36.13
CA ASP A 202 13.50 -1.82 -35.91
C ASP A 202 12.32 -2.80 -35.89
N ARG A 203 12.38 -3.85 -36.73
CA ARG A 203 11.39 -4.92 -36.70
C ARG A 203 11.45 -5.68 -35.38
N ASP A 204 12.64 -6.06 -34.92
CA ASP A 204 12.83 -6.79 -33.67
C ASP A 204 12.38 -5.98 -32.45
N THR A 205 12.66 -4.68 -32.41
CA THR A 205 12.20 -3.81 -31.32
C THR A 205 10.68 -3.69 -31.31
N LYS A 206 10.04 -3.54 -32.48
CA LYS A 206 8.58 -3.51 -32.61
C LYS A 206 7.93 -4.82 -32.18
N VAL A 207 8.50 -5.96 -32.57
CA VAL A 207 8.01 -7.28 -32.17
C VAL A 207 8.10 -7.44 -30.64
N ARG A 208 9.26 -7.14 -30.05
CA ARG A 208 9.43 -7.21 -28.58
C ARG A 208 8.51 -6.27 -27.83
N ALA A 209 8.28 -5.05 -28.35
CA ALA A 209 7.34 -4.11 -27.76
C ALA A 209 5.90 -4.64 -27.78
N ALA A 210 5.49 -5.28 -28.89
CA ALA A 210 4.18 -5.91 -29.00
C ALA A 210 4.04 -7.12 -28.06
N GLU A 211 5.06 -7.99 -27.99
CA GLU A 211 5.09 -9.13 -27.08
C GLU A 211 5.02 -8.70 -25.60
N ASN A 212 5.77 -7.67 -25.23
CA ASN A 212 5.72 -7.09 -23.88
C ASN A 212 4.34 -6.50 -23.58
N ALA A 213 3.73 -5.77 -24.52
CA ALA A 213 2.39 -5.21 -24.33
C ALA A 213 1.33 -6.31 -24.12
N VAL A 214 1.40 -7.41 -24.90
CA VAL A 214 0.51 -8.56 -24.72
C VAL A 214 0.73 -9.22 -23.36
N LYS A 215 1.99 -9.40 -22.96
CA LYS A 215 2.32 -10.01 -21.66
C LYS A 215 1.80 -9.17 -20.50
N THR A 216 2.03 -7.85 -20.52
CA THR A 216 1.53 -6.93 -19.49
C THR A 216 0.01 -6.93 -19.44
N ALA A 217 -0.67 -6.90 -20.60
CA ALA A 217 -2.14 -6.98 -20.64
C ALA A 217 -2.68 -8.29 -20.03
N GLN A 218 -2.01 -9.43 -20.25
CA GLN A 218 -2.38 -10.70 -19.63
C GLN A 218 -2.12 -10.72 -18.12
N GLU A 219 -1.03 -10.11 -17.66
CA GLU A 219 -0.72 -9.99 -16.23
C GLU A 219 -1.74 -9.09 -15.52
N ASP A 220 -2.13 -7.98 -16.14
CA ASP A 220 -3.16 -7.07 -15.63
C ASP A 220 -4.53 -7.78 -15.58
N GLN A 221 -4.90 -8.50 -16.64
CA GLN A 221 -6.14 -9.29 -16.67
C GLN A 221 -6.17 -10.33 -15.54
N ARG A 222 -5.10 -11.11 -15.36
CA ARG A 222 -5.01 -12.11 -14.28
C ARG A 222 -5.08 -11.45 -12.90
N THR A 223 -4.51 -10.26 -12.75
CA THR A 223 -4.56 -9.51 -11.48
C THR A 223 -5.98 -9.01 -11.20
N ALA A 224 -6.68 -8.52 -12.23
CA ALA A 224 -8.08 -8.14 -12.13
C ALA A 224 -8.99 -9.34 -11.80
N GLU A 225 -8.80 -10.49 -12.47
CA GLU A 225 -9.53 -11.74 -12.19
C GLU A 225 -9.31 -12.22 -10.75
N ARG A 226 -8.06 -12.14 -10.24
CA ARG A 226 -7.74 -12.46 -8.84
C ARG A 226 -8.39 -11.49 -7.85
N ALA A 227 -8.43 -10.20 -8.18
CA ALA A 227 -9.08 -9.19 -7.35
C ALA A 227 -10.60 -9.41 -7.32
N GLN A 228 -11.22 -9.71 -8.46
CA GLN A 228 -12.64 -10.02 -8.57
C GLN A 228 -13.01 -11.28 -7.78
N THR A 229 -12.29 -12.38 -7.99
CA THR A 229 -12.55 -13.64 -7.25
C THR A 229 -12.36 -13.48 -5.75
N LYS A 230 -11.37 -12.69 -5.30
CA LYS A 230 -11.22 -12.35 -3.89
C LYS A 230 -12.40 -11.53 -3.36
N ALA A 231 -12.87 -10.53 -4.11
CA ALA A 231 -14.03 -9.72 -3.72
C ALA A 231 -15.32 -10.56 -3.67
N GLU A 232 -15.50 -11.50 -4.60
CA GLU A 232 -16.63 -12.45 -4.58
C GLU A 232 -16.56 -13.38 -3.36
N ALA A 233 -15.38 -13.94 -3.04
CA ALA A 233 -15.20 -14.76 -1.85
C ALA A 233 -15.44 -14.00 -0.55
N GLU A 234 -14.99 -12.74 -0.45
CA GLU A 234 -15.28 -11.87 0.69
C GLU A 234 -16.77 -11.56 0.81
N ARG A 235 -17.45 -11.26 -0.30
CA ARG A 235 -18.90 -11.06 -0.33
C ARG A 235 -19.66 -12.29 0.16
N ASP A 236 -19.29 -13.48 -0.32
CA ASP A 236 -19.94 -14.72 0.06
C ASP A 236 -19.71 -15.05 1.55
N LEU A 237 -18.50 -14.79 2.07
CA LEU A 237 -18.21 -14.89 3.50
C LEU A 237 -19.07 -13.94 4.35
N TYR A 238 -19.21 -12.67 3.94
CA TYR A 238 -20.08 -11.73 4.64
C TYR A 238 -21.55 -12.13 4.56
N GLN A 239 -22.00 -12.66 3.43
CA GLN A 239 -23.35 -13.16 3.26
C GLN A 239 -23.62 -14.37 4.18
N GLU A 240 -22.71 -15.33 4.24
CA GLU A 240 -22.82 -16.46 5.19
C GLU A 240 -22.84 -15.99 6.65
N GLN A 241 -21.98 -15.04 7.02
CA GLN A 241 -21.96 -14.48 8.37
C GLN A 241 -23.28 -13.77 8.70
N ALA A 242 -23.82 -12.98 7.75
CA ALA A 242 -25.11 -12.32 7.91
C ALA A 242 -26.26 -13.34 8.06
N THR A 243 -26.27 -14.41 7.26
CA THR A 243 -27.25 -15.50 7.39
C THR A 243 -27.15 -16.18 8.75
N ARG A 244 -25.95 -16.57 9.21
CA ARG A 244 -25.75 -17.20 10.52
C ARG A 244 -26.15 -16.28 11.68
N ALA A 245 -25.85 -14.98 11.58
CA ALA A 245 -26.26 -13.99 12.56
C ALA A 245 -27.79 -13.82 12.58
N GLY A 246 -28.44 -13.81 11.42
CA GLY A 246 -29.90 -13.79 11.30
C GLY A 246 -30.56 -15.03 11.92
N GLU A 247 -30.04 -16.22 11.64
CA GLU A 247 -30.52 -17.46 12.25
C GLU A 247 -30.33 -17.49 13.77
N ALA A 248 -29.20 -16.97 14.28
CA ALA A 248 -28.97 -16.86 15.71
C ALA A 248 -29.96 -15.89 16.37
N ALA A 249 -30.17 -14.72 15.77
CA ALA A 249 -31.13 -13.73 16.25
C ALA A 249 -32.57 -14.28 16.27
N GLU A 250 -32.98 -15.01 15.23
CA GLU A 250 -34.30 -15.63 15.18
C GLU A 250 -34.45 -16.74 16.23
N ARG A 251 -33.42 -17.58 16.42
CA ARG A 251 -33.43 -18.58 17.51
C ARG A 251 -33.54 -17.94 18.89
N ASP A 252 -32.82 -16.85 19.13
CA ASP A 252 -32.86 -16.15 20.41
C ASP A 252 -34.21 -15.47 20.63
N ARG A 253 -34.81 -14.91 19.57
CA ARG A 253 -36.18 -14.38 19.61
C ARG A 253 -37.19 -15.47 19.93
N VAL A 254 -37.13 -16.63 19.27
CA VAL A 254 -38.02 -17.77 19.55
C VAL A 254 -37.88 -18.23 20.99
N ARG A 255 -36.65 -18.41 21.50
CA ARG A 255 -36.43 -18.76 22.92
C ARG A 255 -36.98 -17.70 23.87
N ALA A 256 -36.84 -16.42 23.55
CA ALA A 256 -37.38 -15.34 24.37
C ALA A 256 -38.92 -15.37 24.40
N GLU A 257 -39.57 -15.62 23.26
CA GLU A 257 -41.03 -15.79 23.16
C GLU A 257 -41.51 -17.03 23.95
N GLU A 258 -40.80 -18.16 23.86
CA GLU A 258 -41.08 -19.37 24.66
C GLU A 258 -40.94 -19.10 26.16
N THR A 259 -39.83 -18.48 26.57
CA THR A 259 -39.58 -18.12 27.98
C THR A 259 -40.65 -17.16 28.51
N ALA A 260 -41.09 -16.20 27.69
CA ALA A 260 -42.17 -15.27 28.05
C ALA A 260 -43.49 -16.01 28.26
N ARG A 261 -43.83 -16.97 27.38
CA ARG A 261 -45.03 -17.81 27.53
C ARG A 261 -44.95 -18.65 28.82
N GLU A 262 -43.85 -19.35 29.04
CA GLU A 262 -43.63 -20.13 30.27
C GLU A 262 -43.76 -19.26 31.53
N ASN A 263 -43.20 -18.04 31.51
CA ASN A 263 -43.31 -17.12 32.63
C ASN A 263 -44.76 -16.69 32.88
N THR A 264 -45.54 -16.41 31.82
CA THR A 264 -46.96 -16.07 31.96
C THR A 264 -47.78 -17.23 32.52
N GLU A 265 -47.49 -18.47 32.09
CA GLU A 265 -48.14 -19.67 32.62
C GLU A 265 -47.79 -19.91 34.09
N LEU A 266 -46.52 -19.77 34.45
CA LEU A 266 -46.05 -19.90 35.83
C LEU A 266 -46.66 -18.82 36.72
N THR A 267 -46.69 -17.57 36.26
CA THR A 267 -47.32 -16.46 36.99
C THR A 267 -48.80 -16.74 37.22
N THR A 268 -49.50 -17.25 36.20
CA THR A 268 -50.92 -17.64 36.32
C THR A 268 -51.12 -18.79 37.30
N LYS A 269 -50.25 -19.80 37.29
CA LYS A 269 -50.28 -20.90 38.28
C LYS A 269 -50.01 -20.40 39.69
N VAL A 270 -49.07 -19.47 39.87
CA VAL A 270 -48.76 -18.88 41.17
C VAL A 270 -49.94 -18.06 41.70
N THR A 271 -50.58 -17.24 40.86
CA THR A 271 -51.76 -16.48 41.27
C THR A 271 -52.93 -17.40 41.62
N GLU A 272 -53.17 -18.46 40.84
CA GLU A 272 -54.20 -19.46 41.14
C GLU A 272 -53.92 -20.18 42.48
N LEU A 273 -52.68 -20.64 42.71
CA LEU A 273 -52.30 -21.29 43.96
C LEU A 273 -52.40 -20.34 45.15
N THR A 274 -52.02 -19.08 44.98
CA THR A 274 -52.15 -18.05 46.02
C THR A 274 -53.62 -17.82 46.38
N GLU A 275 -54.50 -17.76 45.38
CA GLU A 275 -55.93 -17.61 45.60
C GLU A 275 -56.55 -18.84 46.27
N ARG A 276 -56.16 -20.06 45.86
CA ARG A 276 -56.57 -21.30 46.52
C ARG A 276 -56.11 -21.35 47.98
N LEU A 277 -54.88 -20.90 48.28
CA LEU A 277 -54.38 -20.82 49.65
C LEU A 277 -55.17 -19.80 50.48
N ARG A 278 -55.51 -18.64 49.90
CA ARG A 278 -56.34 -17.62 50.54
C ARG A 278 -57.73 -18.15 50.86
N GLN A 279 -58.35 -18.87 49.92
CA GLN A 279 -59.66 -19.51 50.11
C GLN A 279 -59.60 -20.58 51.20
N ALA A 280 -58.61 -21.49 51.15
CA ALA A 280 -58.41 -22.49 52.19
C ALA A 280 -58.19 -21.89 53.58
N GLY A 281 -57.46 -20.76 53.67
CA GLY A 281 -57.29 -20.01 54.91
C GLY A 281 -58.59 -19.41 55.44
N ALA A 282 -59.43 -18.87 54.55
CA ALA A 282 -60.75 -18.36 54.91
C ALA A 282 -61.69 -19.47 55.38
N ASP A 283 -61.75 -20.59 54.65
CA ASP A 283 -62.55 -21.77 55.00
C ASP A 283 -62.14 -22.35 56.36
N LEU A 284 -60.83 -22.44 56.61
CA LEU A 284 -60.31 -22.92 57.89
C LEU A 284 -60.63 -21.96 59.05
N THR A 285 -60.64 -20.65 58.79
CA THR A 285 -61.04 -19.65 59.80
C THR A 285 -62.54 -19.76 60.08
N ALA A 286 -63.37 -19.86 59.05
CA ALA A 286 -64.81 -20.06 59.19
C ALA A 286 -65.15 -21.38 59.93
N GLN A 287 -64.45 -22.47 59.63
CA GLN A 287 -64.61 -23.73 60.36
C GLN A 287 -64.22 -23.61 61.83
N ARG A 288 -63.15 -22.88 62.15
CA ARG A 288 -62.74 -22.61 63.54
C ARG A 288 -63.80 -21.78 64.27
N GLU A 289 -64.30 -20.72 63.66
CA GLU A 289 -65.37 -19.89 64.21
C GLU A 289 -66.65 -20.70 64.44
N GLN A 290 -67.05 -21.52 63.47
CA GLN A 290 -68.21 -22.40 63.60
C GLN A 290 -68.04 -23.43 64.72
N THR A 291 -66.84 -24.02 64.81
CA THR A 291 -66.51 -24.99 65.88
C THR A 291 -66.53 -24.30 67.23
N GLN A 292 -65.94 -23.11 67.36
CA GLN A 292 -65.94 -22.33 68.59
C GLN A 292 -67.36 -21.94 69.00
N ALA A 293 -68.18 -21.43 68.07
CA ALA A 293 -69.58 -21.10 68.35
C ALA A 293 -70.39 -22.33 68.79
N THR A 294 -70.09 -23.50 68.24
CA THR A 294 -70.70 -24.77 68.65
C THR A 294 -70.28 -25.16 70.06
N LEU A 295 -68.99 -25.03 70.40
CA LEU A 295 -68.47 -25.27 71.74
C LEU A 295 -69.05 -24.30 72.76
N ASP A 296 -69.14 -23.01 72.44
CA ASP A 296 -69.73 -21.98 73.29
C ASP A 296 -71.22 -22.27 73.54
N ARG A 297 -71.95 -22.72 72.53
CA ARG A 297 -73.34 -23.17 72.68
C ARG A 297 -73.45 -24.38 73.62
N ILE A 298 -72.59 -25.39 73.43
CA ILE A 298 -72.57 -26.57 74.31
C ILE A 298 -72.23 -26.16 75.74
N ALA A 299 -71.27 -25.25 75.94
CA ALA A 299 -70.92 -24.71 77.25
C ALA A 299 -72.11 -23.99 77.90
N ALA A 300 -72.83 -23.15 77.16
CA ALA A 300 -74.04 -22.50 77.65
C ALA A 300 -75.17 -23.48 77.99
N GLU A 301 -75.42 -24.48 77.13
CA GLU A 301 -76.43 -25.52 77.38
C GLU A 301 -76.07 -26.40 78.58
N THR A 302 -74.78 -26.70 78.79
CA THR A 302 -74.30 -27.47 79.94
C THR A 302 -74.40 -26.67 81.23
N GLU A 303 -74.03 -25.39 81.23
CA GLU A 303 -74.20 -24.51 82.40
C GLU A 303 -75.68 -24.36 82.77
N ALA A 304 -76.57 -24.18 81.78
CA ALA A 304 -78.02 -24.12 82.03
C ALA A 304 -78.57 -25.43 82.62
N LYS A 305 -78.08 -26.59 82.17
CA LYS A 305 -78.43 -27.89 82.75
C LYS A 305 -77.91 -28.02 84.19
N ILE A 306 -76.67 -27.59 84.45
CA ILE A 306 -76.08 -27.60 85.79
C ILE A 306 -76.89 -26.71 86.74
N GLU A 307 -77.29 -25.50 86.31
CA GLU A 307 -78.11 -24.62 87.15
C GLU A 307 -79.49 -25.21 87.40
N THR A 308 -80.12 -25.84 86.40
CA THR A 308 -81.40 -26.56 86.59
C THR A 308 -81.26 -27.69 87.61
N ILE A 309 -80.16 -28.45 87.57
CA ILE A 309 -79.87 -29.51 88.54
C ILE A 309 -79.64 -28.92 89.94
N ARG A 310 -78.91 -27.79 90.05
CA ARG A 310 -78.68 -27.10 91.32
C ARG A 310 -79.98 -26.59 91.92
N ASP A 311 -80.85 -25.99 91.13
CA ASP A 311 -82.15 -25.48 91.59
C ASP A 311 -83.04 -26.62 92.04
N ARG A 312 -83.10 -27.73 91.29
CA ARG A 312 -83.81 -28.94 91.72
C ARG A 312 -83.26 -29.50 93.03
N ALA A 313 -81.93 -29.56 93.18
CA ALA A 313 -81.31 -30.03 94.41
C ALA A 313 -81.61 -29.10 95.60
N ARG A 314 -81.68 -27.78 95.37
CA ARG A 314 -82.11 -26.79 96.39
C ARG A 314 -83.56 -27.02 96.78
N GLU A 315 -84.46 -27.18 95.82
CA GLU A 315 -85.88 -27.48 96.05
C GLU A 315 -86.07 -28.78 96.84
N GLU A 316 -85.32 -29.84 96.49
CA GLU A 316 -85.35 -31.12 97.22
C GLU A 316 -84.85 -30.95 98.66
N VAL A 317 -83.75 -30.22 98.88
CA VAL A 317 -83.22 -29.92 100.23
C VAL A 317 -84.21 -29.08 101.04
N ASP A 318 -84.84 -28.06 100.45
CA ASP A 318 -85.81 -27.22 101.13
C ASP A 318 -87.10 -28.00 101.44
N ALA A 319 -87.54 -28.89 100.56
CA ALA A 319 -88.66 -29.80 100.82
C ALA A 319 -88.36 -30.74 101.99
N GLU A 320 -87.16 -31.34 102.06
CA GLU A 320 -86.76 -32.16 103.20
C GLU A 320 -86.64 -31.36 104.49
N ARG A 321 -86.15 -30.11 104.43
CA ARG A 321 -86.14 -29.20 105.60
C ARG A 321 -87.54 -28.92 106.11
N VAL A 322 -88.49 -28.61 105.21
CA VAL A 322 -89.90 -28.38 105.60
C VAL A 322 -90.51 -29.64 106.22
N ARG A 323 -90.23 -30.83 105.68
CA ARG A 323 -90.67 -32.10 106.29
C ARG A 323 -90.05 -32.30 107.67
N ALA A 324 -88.74 -32.08 107.81
CA ALA A 324 -88.04 -32.19 109.09
C ALA A 324 -88.57 -31.20 110.13
N ASP A 325 -88.81 -29.94 109.74
CA ASP A 325 -89.41 -28.92 110.61
C ASP A 325 -90.84 -29.27 111.02
N GLY A 326 -91.63 -29.83 110.09
CA GLY A 326 -92.96 -30.37 110.34
C GLY A 326 -92.94 -31.47 111.39
N LEU A 327 -92.07 -32.47 111.22
CA LEU A 327 -91.85 -33.55 112.19
C LEU A 327 -91.37 -33.00 113.54
N ALA A 328 -90.42 -32.06 113.55
CA ALA A 328 -89.94 -31.43 114.78
C ALA A 328 -91.03 -30.61 115.51
N ALA A 329 -91.98 -30.03 114.78
CA ALA A 329 -93.13 -29.35 115.35
C ALA A 329 -94.19 -30.35 115.89
N GLU A 330 -94.37 -31.49 115.24
CA GLU A 330 -95.18 -32.61 115.75
C GLU A 330 -94.59 -33.19 117.03
N PHE A 331 -93.31 -33.54 117.04
CA PHE A 331 -92.63 -34.00 118.26
C PHE A 331 -92.74 -32.99 119.41
N ARG A 332 -92.62 -31.69 119.13
CA ARG A 332 -92.83 -30.63 120.16
C ARG A 332 -94.25 -30.62 120.69
N ARG A 333 -95.27 -30.76 119.82
CA ARG A 333 -96.68 -30.85 120.23
C ARG A 333 -96.94 -32.10 121.05
N ASP A 334 -96.39 -33.24 120.66
CA ASP A 334 -96.54 -34.51 121.38
C ASP A 334 -95.86 -34.45 122.75
N LEU A 335 -94.65 -33.91 122.84
CA LEU A 335 -93.97 -33.69 124.12
C LEU A 335 -94.76 -32.74 125.03
N GLN A 336 -95.35 -31.67 124.49
CA GLN A 336 -96.24 -30.78 125.25
C GLN A 336 -97.51 -31.51 125.72
N ALA A 337 -98.12 -32.33 124.87
CA ALA A 337 -99.30 -33.12 125.22
C ALA A 337 -99.00 -34.18 126.29
N ILE A 338 -97.86 -34.87 126.19
CA ILE A 338 -97.36 -35.80 127.21
C ILE A 338 -97.13 -35.06 128.52
N ARG A 339 -96.44 -33.92 128.49
CA ARG A 339 -96.21 -33.07 129.67
C ARG A 339 -97.51 -32.57 130.28
N GLY A 340 -98.50 -32.21 129.47
CA GLY A 340 -99.86 -31.83 129.88
C GLY A 340 -100.62 -32.97 130.56
N ARG A 341 -100.55 -34.18 129.99
CA ARG A 341 -101.11 -35.41 130.60
C ARG A 341 -100.44 -35.71 131.93
N HIS A 342 -99.11 -35.68 131.99
CA HIS A 342 -98.35 -35.96 133.21
C HIS A 342 -98.62 -34.94 134.31
N THR A 343 -98.68 -33.65 134.00
CA THR A 343 -99.05 -32.61 134.99
C THR A 343 -100.48 -32.76 135.50
N THR A 344 -101.42 -33.15 134.63
CA THR A 344 -102.80 -33.45 135.03
C THR A 344 -102.87 -34.67 135.93
N GLN A 345 -102.10 -35.72 135.62
CA GLN A 345 -101.98 -36.93 136.43
C GLN A 345 -101.36 -36.63 137.80
N LEU A 346 -100.28 -35.85 137.87
CA LEU A 346 -99.67 -35.41 139.13
C LEU A 346 -100.68 -34.64 139.99
N ARG A 347 -101.44 -33.70 139.41
CA ARG A 347 -102.51 -32.98 140.14
C ARG A 347 -103.62 -33.91 140.64
N ARG A 348 -103.94 -34.97 139.90
CA ARG A 348 -104.92 -35.98 140.32
C ARG A 348 -104.40 -36.78 141.51
N VAL A 349 -103.15 -37.24 141.45
CA VAL A 349 -102.49 -37.95 142.55
C VAL A 349 -102.38 -37.05 143.77
N ASP A 350 -102.04 -35.77 143.60
CA ASP A 350 -101.94 -34.80 144.71
C ASP A 350 -103.32 -34.48 145.33
N ARG A 351 -104.38 -34.43 144.52
CA ARG A 351 -105.76 -34.36 145.05
C ARG A 351 -106.15 -35.62 145.80
N GLN A 352 -105.80 -36.79 145.29
CA GLN A 352 -106.07 -38.06 145.97
C GLN A 352 -105.31 -38.18 147.29
N SER A 353 -104.03 -37.79 147.32
CA SER A 353 -103.20 -37.80 148.52
C SER A 353 -103.67 -36.78 149.55
N SER A 354 -104.04 -35.57 149.13
CA SER A 354 -104.61 -34.55 150.03
C SER A 354 -105.99 -34.95 150.57
N THR A 355 -106.82 -35.60 149.74
CA THR A 355 -108.10 -36.18 150.19
C THR A 355 -107.84 -37.27 151.20
N ALA A 356 -106.95 -38.23 150.91
CA ALA A 356 -106.57 -39.30 151.83
C ALA A 356 -106.00 -38.77 153.16
N LEU A 357 -105.15 -37.74 153.11
CA LEU A 357 -104.63 -37.05 154.30
C LEU A 357 -105.75 -36.35 155.09
N ALA A 358 -106.74 -35.77 154.42
CA ALA A 358 -107.92 -35.20 155.08
C ALA A 358 -108.75 -36.30 155.77
N THR A 359 -108.94 -37.45 155.13
CA THR A 359 -109.61 -38.62 155.72
C THR A 359 -108.85 -39.15 156.93
N VAL A 360 -107.52 -39.29 156.85
CA VAL A 360 -106.68 -39.71 157.98
C VAL A 360 -106.79 -38.71 159.13
N ARG A 361 -106.77 -37.40 158.87
CA ARG A 361 -106.96 -36.37 159.90
C ARG A 361 -108.38 -36.37 160.49
N GLN A 362 -109.39 -36.75 159.71
CA GLN A 362 -110.76 -36.91 160.17
C GLN A 362 -110.86 -38.11 161.12
N LEU A 363 -110.35 -39.28 160.70
CA LEU A 363 -110.27 -40.48 161.52
C LEU A 363 -109.48 -40.24 162.81
N HIS A 364 -108.40 -39.46 162.76
CA HIS A 364 -107.64 -39.12 163.97
C HIS A 364 -108.43 -38.22 164.94
N ARG A 365 -109.26 -37.31 164.42
CA ARG A 365 -110.18 -36.49 165.22
C ARG A 365 -111.30 -37.33 165.82
N ASP A 366 -111.86 -38.26 165.06
CA ASP A 366 -112.92 -39.18 165.52
C ASP A 366 -112.38 -40.14 166.61
N LEU A 367 -111.15 -40.63 166.45
CA LEU A 367 -110.46 -41.44 167.46
C LEU A 367 -110.13 -40.65 168.74
N ALA A 368 -109.78 -39.37 168.61
CA ALA A 368 -109.56 -38.49 169.75
C ALA A 368 -110.86 -38.10 170.48
N ALA A 369 -111.98 -38.03 169.76
CA ALA A 369 -113.31 -37.81 170.34
C ALA A 369 -113.82 -39.05 171.09
N ALA A 370 -113.55 -40.26 170.59
CA ALA A 370 -113.88 -41.51 171.26
C ALA A 370 -113.11 -41.74 172.58
N ARG A 371 -111.96 -41.09 172.78
CA ARG A 371 -111.13 -41.20 174.00
C ARG A 371 -111.51 -40.25 175.15
N ARG A 372 -112.48 -39.35 174.99
CA ARG A 372 -112.79 -38.29 175.98
C ARG A 372 -114.20 -38.32 176.60
N ARG A 373 -114.84 -39.48 176.80
CA ARG A 373 -116.03 -39.59 177.68
C ARG A 373 -116.06 -40.87 178.54
N PRO A 374 -116.24 -40.76 179.88
CA PRO A 374 -116.43 -41.87 180.80
C PRO A 374 -117.91 -42.30 180.94
N ALA A 375 -118.08 -43.50 181.53
CA ALA A 375 -119.29 -44.17 182.04
C ALA A 375 -120.32 -43.21 182.69
N ASP A 376 -121.64 -43.44 182.67
CA ASP A 376 -122.36 -44.70 182.99
C ASP A 376 -123.87 -44.59 182.63
N VAL A 377 -124.55 -45.75 182.51
CA VAL A 377 -126.03 -46.00 182.66
C VAL A 377 -126.94 -45.60 181.46
N THR A 378 -127.81 -46.43 180.84
CA THR A 378 -128.29 -47.83 180.98
C THR A 378 -129.12 -48.21 179.72
N ASP A 379 -129.11 -49.51 179.39
CA ASP A 379 -130.09 -50.33 178.63
C ASP A 379 -130.56 -49.87 177.23
N ARG A 380 -130.49 -50.64 176.13
CA ARG A 380 -130.65 -52.10 175.97
C ARG A 380 -130.21 -52.53 174.56
N GLU A 381 -129.42 -53.60 174.49
CA GLU A 381 -129.32 -54.69 173.47
C GLU A 381 -129.01 -54.36 171.98
N CYS A 382 -127.84 -54.80 171.48
CA CYS A 382 -127.56 -56.08 170.77
C CYS A 382 -127.97 -56.02 169.28
N ALA A 383 -127.10 -56.21 168.28
CA ALA A 383 -126.14 -57.31 168.15
C ALA A 383 -125.11 -57.08 167.01
N THR A 384 -123.93 -57.72 167.21
CA THR A 384 -123.00 -58.33 166.21
C THR A 384 -122.29 -57.41 165.21
N CYS A 385 -120.95 -57.23 165.18
CA CYS A 385 -119.77 -58.11 165.27
C CYS A 385 -119.63 -59.16 164.16
N THR A 386 -119.03 -58.75 163.04
CA THR A 386 -118.27 -59.49 162.00
C THR A 386 -117.84 -58.41 160.97
N THR A 387 -116.64 -58.28 160.43
CA THR A 387 -115.44 -59.10 160.30
C THR A 387 -114.28 -58.12 160.07
N LEU A 388 -113.22 -58.22 160.88
CA LEU A 388 -112.00 -57.42 160.77
C LEU A 388 -111.00 -58.02 159.75
N ASP A 389 -111.39 -59.08 159.04
CA ASP A 389 -110.58 -59.79 158.04
C ASP A 389 -110.69 -59.17 156.64
N ASP A 390 -111.74 -58.40 156.33
CA ASP A 390 -111.92 -57.79 155.00
C ASP A 390 -111.02 -56.56 154.76
N PHE A 391 -110.45 -55.98 155.82
CA PHE A 391 -109.55 -54.82 155.68
C PHE A 391 -108.10 -55.20 155.39
N LEU A 392 -107.70 -56.45 155.65
CA LEU A 392 -106.34 -56.92 155.38
C LEU A 392 -106.21 -57.56 153.99
N ALA A 393 -107.31 -57.98 153.35
CA ALA A 393 -107.31 -58.48 151.97
C ALA A 393 -107.20 -57.36 150.92
N ALA A 394 -107.68 -56.14 151.21
CA ALA A 394 -107.63 -55.01 150.26
C ALA A 394 -106.26 -54.31 150.16
N ALA A 395 -105.33 -54.61 151.08
CA ALA A 395 -103.98 -54.03 151.07
C ALA A 395 -102.99 -54.82 150.19
N ASP A 396 -103.28 -56.09 149.88
CA ASP A 396 -102.39 -56.96 149.08
C ASP A 396 -102.64 -56.84 147.57
N GLU A 397 -103.82 -56.34 147.16
CA GLU A 397 -104.18 -56.13 145.74
C GLU A 397 -103.64 -54.80 145.17
N THR A 398 -103.18 -53.87 146.01
CA THR A 398 -102.64 -52.56 145.57
C THR A 398 -101.13 -52.51 145.44
N LEU A 399 -100.41 -53.58 145.81
CA LEU A 399 -98.95 -53.70 145.63
C LEU A 399 -98.53 -54.67 144.52
N GLY A 400 -99.49 -55.31 143.83
CA GLY A 400 -99.24 -56.22 142.69
C GLY A 400 -99.24 -55.57 141.29
N GLU A 401 -99.66 -54.31 141.14
CA GLU A 401 -99.81 -53.65 139.81
C GLU A 401 -98.65 -52.70 139.44
N LEU A 402 -97.52 -52.73 140.16
CA LEU A 402 -96.35 -51.88 139.90
C LEU A 402 -95.09 -52.64 139.40
N ASP A 403 -95.25 -53.89 138.93
CA ASP A 403 -94.16 -54.71 138.37
C ASP A 403 -94.30 -54.97 136.85
N GLY A 404 -94.99 -54.06 136.15
CA GLY A 404 -95.20 -54.09 134.70
C GLY A 404 -94.46 -52.99 133.94
N SER A 405 -93.31 -52.56 134.44
CA SER A 405 -92.35 -51.75 133.69
C SER A 405 -91.46 -52.64 132.80
N LEU A 406 -91.14 -52.16 131.58
CA LEU A 406 -89.99 -52.56 130.75
C LEU A 406 -90.14 -53.77 129.80
N ALA A 407 -90.95 -53.61 128.75
CA ALA A 407 -90.72 -54.21 127.43
C ALA A 407 -91.46 -53.29 126.43
N THR A 408 -90.85 -52.55 125.52
CA THR A 408 -89.80 -52.86 124.55
C THR A 408 -89.11 -51.56 124.12
N LEU A 409 -87.78 -51.49 124.20
CA LEU A 409 -86.97 -50.53 123.47
C LEU A 409 -86.24 -51.35 122.40
N ASP A 410 -86.88 -51.54 121.24
CA ASP A 410 -86.17 -51.98 120.03
C ASP A 410 -85.41 -50.77 119.50
N VAL A 411 -84.10 -50.82 119.69
CA VAL A 411 -83.11 -49.98 119.02
C VAL A 411 -82.75 -50.71 117.74
N ASP A 412 -83.33 -50.29 116.61
CA ASP A 412 -82.84 -50.69 115.29
C ASP A 412 -81.77 -49.70 114.81
N GLU A 413 -80.60 -50.29 114.58
CA GLU A 413 -79.35 -49.73 114.10
C GLU A 413 -79.41 -49.53 112.56
N PRO A 414 -78.77 -48.48 111.99
CA PRO A 414 -78.93 -48.15 110.57
C PRO A 414 -78.03 -49.00 109.67
N ALA A 415 -78.62 -49.62 108.65
CA ALA A 415 -77.86 -50.26 107.57
C ALA A 415 -77.42 -49.22 106.53
N ASP A 416 -76.10 -49.08 106.39
CA ASP A 416 -75.42 -48.59 105.19
C ASP A 416 -75.96 -49.24 103.92
N ASP A 417 -76.21 -48.44 102.87
CA ASP A 417 -76.13 -48.93 101.49
C ASP A 417 -75.46 -47.87 100.59
N PRO A 418 -74.25 -48.16 100.04
CA PRO A 418 -73.58 -47.31 99.07
C PRO A 418 -73.68 -47.92 97.66
N ARG A 419 -74.21 -47.16 96.68
CA ARG A 419 -74.03 -47.27 95.21
C ARG A 419 -74.91 -46.17 94.57
N THR A 420 -74.52 -45.39 93.57
CA THR A 420 -73.56 -45.53 92.46
C THR A 420 -73.31 -44.14 91.87
#